data_AF-H6QW30-F1
#
_entry.id   AF-H6QW30-F1
#
_cell.length_a   1.000
_cell.length_b   1.000
_cell.length_c   1.000
_cell.angle_alpha   90.00
_cell.angle_beta   90.00
_cell.angle_gamma   90.00
#
_symmetry.space_group_name_H-M   'P 1'
#
loop_
_entity.id
_entity.type
_entity.pdbx_description
1 polymer ?
#
loop_
_entity_poly.entity_id
_entity_poly.type
_entity_poly.pdbx_seq_one_letter_code
_entity_poly.pdbx_strand_id
1 'polypeptide(L)'
;MLAAYFDQFNIIRLITIQALFEDWPITFTNSSMMMVIAIMAILLLLKGDWLIPRRWQILMEIIYLNIRSVVRDNLGAPGEKYFPLVLSLFLYIGMLNILGLFPYIFTPTVHIVITFGLSLSILIGVILLGIIKFKWNFLSIFMPGGAPLALAFILVPIETLSYLSRALSLGLRLAANLTAGHLLFAIISGFTFTMLANGLFVLSLFPMLVMLFITILEMAVAIIQAYVFSLLTTIYLSDTIVLH
;
A
#
# COMPACT_ATOMS: atom_id res chain seq x y z
N MET A 1 18.61 -27.58 10.54
CA MET A 1 18.28 -26.29 11.18
C MET A 1 16.95 -25.85 10.57
N LEU A 2 15.84 -26.06 11.28
CA LEU A 2 14.52 -25.60 10.84
C LEU A 2 14.58 -24.08 10.83
N ALA A 3 14.74 -23.46 9.65
CA ALA A 3 14.53 -22.02 9.52
C ALA A 3 13.11 -21.72 10.03
N ALA A 4 13.00 -20.79 10.98
CA ALA A 4 11.68 -20.38 11.43
C ALA A 4 10.98 -19.73 10.24
N TYR A 5 9.67 -19.92 10.08
CA TYR A 5 8.91 -19.32 8.97
C TYR A 5 9.02 -17.79 8.90
N PHE A 6 9.48 -17.15 9.98
CA PHE A 6 9.73 -15.72 10.09
C PHE A 6 11.13 -15.27 9.65
N ASP A 7 12.08 -16.20 9.41
CA ASP A 7 13.45 -15.85 9.00
C ASP A 7 13.47 -15.12 7.64
N GLN A 8 12.46 -15.36 6.79
CA GLN A 8 12.28 -14.64 5.52
C GLN A 8 12.05 -13.13 5.68
N PHE A 9 11.63 -12.67 6.87
CA PHE A 9 11.41 -11.25 7.17
C PHE A 9 12.57 -10.60 7.92
N ASN A 10 13.72 -11.27 8.02
CA ASN A 10 14.85 -10.71 8.73
C ASN A 10 15.52 -9.58 7.92
N ILE A 11 15.70 -8.42 8.54
CA ILE A 11 16.32 -7.26 7.92
C ILE A 11 17.83 -7.43 7.99
N ILE A 12 18.44 -7.79 6.87
CA ILE A 12 19.89 -7.89 6.74
C ILE A 12 20.45 -6.53 6.32
N ARG A 13 21.52 -6.10 6.99
CA ARG A 13 22.30 -4.92 6.63
C ARG A 13 23.27 -5.31 5.53
N LEU A 14 23.18 -4.66 4.37
CA LEU A 14 24.03 -4.90 3.21
C LEU A 14 25.27 -4.00 3.24
N ILE A 15 25.05 -2.70 3.45
CA ILE A 15 26.12 -1.69 3.45
C ILE A 15 25.91 -0.80 4.66
N THR A 16 26.91 -0.69 5.54
CA THR A 16 26.89 0.25 6.65
C THR A 16 27.78 1.42 6.29
N ILE A 17 27.19 2.60 6.07
CA ILE A 17 27.97 3.84 5.96
C ILE A 17 28.00 4.42 7.36
N GLN A 18 29.17 4.34 8.01
CA GLN A 18 29.39 5.06 9.25
C GLN A 18 29.37 6.55 8.90
N ALA A 19 28.28 7.24 9.27
CA ALA A 19 28.23 8.68 9.15
C ALA A 19 29.28 9.31 10.09
N LEU A 20 29.83 10.45 9.69
CA LEU A 20 30.85 11.23 10.42
C LEU A 20 30.42 11.65 11.84
N PHE A 21 29.15 11.44 12.23
CA PHE A 21 28.61 11.63 13.56
C PHE A 21 28.30 10.25 14.19
N GLU A 22 29.04 9.91 15.25
CA GLU A 22 29.33 8.54 15.71
C GLU A 22 28.14 7.66 16.16
N ASP A 23 26.90 8.16 16.24
CA ASP A 23 25.78 7.41 16.88
C ASP A 23 24.66 6.91 15.94
N TRP A 24 24.60 7.35 14.68
CA TRP A 24 23.52 6.96 13.75
C TRP A 24 24.08 6.40 12.44
N PRO A 25 24.50 5.12 12.39
CA PRO A 25 24.97 4.51 11.16
C PRO A 25 23.82 4.42 10.14
N ILE A 26 23.97 5.12 9.01
CA ILE A 26 23.04 4.99 7.89
C ILE A 26 23.35 3.65 7.22
N THR A 27 22.47 2.68 7.42
CA THR A 27 22.64 1.32 6.89
C THR A 27 21.70 1.10 5.72
N PHE A 28 22.27 0.72 4.58
CA PHE A 28 21.54 0.18 3.46
C PHE A 28 21.17 -1.27 3.77
N THR A 29 19.87 -1.56 3.81
CA THR A 29 19.31 -2.87 4.16
C THR A 29 18.61 -3.49 2.95
N ASN A 30 18.24 -4.77 3.04
CA ASN A 30 17.42 -5.42 2.00
C ASN A 30 16.10 -4.66 1.75
N SER A 31 15.52 -4.08 2.81
CA SER A 31 14.30 -3.26 2.74
C SER A 31 14.51 -2.01 1.87
N SER A 32 15.59 -1.25 2.13
CA SER A 32 15.89 -0.06 1.34
C SER A 32 16.26 -0.39 -0.10
N MET A 33 16.95 -1.52 -0.33
CA MET A 33 17.23 -2.01 -1.69
C MET A 33 15.93 -2.26 -2.46
N MET A 34 14.95 -2.94 -1.84
CA MET A 34 13.68 -3.23 -2.51
C MET A 34 12.89 -1.96 -2.83
N MET A 35 12.88 -0.98 -1.94
CA MET A 35 12.23 0.30 -2.20
C MET A 35 12.88 1.04 -3.38
N VAL A 36 14.21 1.02 -3.48
CA VAL A 36 14.93 1.61 -4.63
C VAL A 36 14.60 0.86 -5.93
N ILE A 37 14.55 -0.47 -5.89
CA ILE A 37 14.16 -1.29 -7.05
C ILE A 37 12.74 -0.96 -7.48
N ALA A 38 11.80 -0.80 -6.54
CA ALA A 38 10.43 -0.43 -6.85
C ALA A 38 10.36 0.94 -7.55
N ILE A 39 11.09 1.95 -7.05
CA ILE A 39 11.17 3.27 -7.69
C ILE A 39 11.77 3.15 -9.09
N MET A 40 12.86 2.40 -9.25
CA MET A 40 13.51 2.22 -10.54
C MET A 40 12.61 1.49 -11.54
N ALA A 41 11.86 0.49 -11.10
CA ALA A 41 10.86 -0.20 -11.90
C ALA A 41 9.75 0.78 -12.35
N ILE A 42 9.25 1.64 -11.46
CA ILE A 42 8.25 2.66 -11.81
C ILE A 42 8.79 3.62 -12.87
N LEU A 43 10.02 4.12 -12.71
CA LEU A 43 10.65 5.02 -13.67
C LEU A 43 10.83 4.36 -15.05
N LEU A 44 11.19 3.08 -15.08
CA LEU A 44 11.30 2.32 -16.32
C LEU A 44 9.93 2.12 -16.99
N LEU A 45 8.88 1.88 -16.21
CA LEU A 45 7.52 1.70 -16.73
C LEU A 45 6.92 2.99 -17.28
N LEU A 46 7.26 4.13 -16.67
CA LEU A 46 6.85 5.45 -17.15
C LEU A 46 7.62 5.91 -18.39
N LYS A 47 8.73 5.25 -18.74
CA LYS A 47 9.55 5.62 -19.91
C LYS A 47 8.89 5.12 -21.20
N GLY A 48 8.14 6.00 -21.87
CA GLY A 48 7.41 5.66 -23.09
C GLY A 48 7.00 6.87 -23.92
N ASP A 49 7.97 7.56 -24.53
CA ASP A 49 7.70 8.76 -25.36
C ASP A 49 7.41 8.45 -26.83
N TRP A 50 6.98 7.22 -27.15
CA TRP A 50 6.74 6.82 -28.54
C TRP A 50 5.35 7.29 -28.99
N LEU A 51 5.29 7.95 -30.16
CA LEU A 51 4.05 8.42 -30.78
C LEU A 51 3.08 7.27 -31.10
N ILE A 52 3.61 6.09 -31.43
CA ILE A 52 2.84 4.86 -31.56
C ILE A 52 3.04 4.05 -30.28
N PRO A 53 1.98 3.86 -29.45
CA PRO A 53 2.13 3.23 -28.15
C PRO A 53 2.47 1.75 -28.29
N ARG A 54 3.52 1.31 -27.60
CA ARG A 54 3.85 -0.12 -27.46
C ARG A 54 2.93 -0.77 -26.42
N ARG A 55 2.89 -2.11 -26.40
CA ARG A 55 2.07 -2.91 -25.46
C ARG A 55 2.20 -2.44 -23.99
N TRP A 56 3.42 -2.13 -23.53
CA TRP A 56 3.66 -1.62 -22.17
C TRP A 56 3.14 -0.19 -21.94
N GLN A 57 3.29 0.68 -22.95
CA GLN A 57 2.78 2.05 -22.89
C GLN A 57 1.25 2.06 -22.83
N ILE A 58 0.58 1.18 -23.59
CA ILE A 58 -0.88 1.02 -23.55
C ILE A 58 -1.34 0.65 -22.13
N LEU A 59 -0.66 -0.29 -21.47
CA LEU A 59 -1.01 -0.68 -20.10
C LEU A 59 -0.91 0.51 -19.13
N MET A 60 0.18 1.28 -19.22
CA MET A 60 0.38 2.45 -18.37
C MET A 60 -0.61 3.56 -18.68
N GLU A 61 -0.98 3.75 -19.94
CA GLU A 61 -1.97 4.73 -20.37
C GLU A 61 -3.38 4.37 -19.86
N ILE A 62 -3.75 3.08 -19.89
CA ILE A 62 -5.00 2.60 -19.30
C ILE A 62 -5.03 2.88 -17.78
N ILE A 63 -3.94 2.58 -17.08
CA ILE A 63 -3.83 2.86 -15.63
C ILE A 63 -3.93 4.37 -15.37
N TYR A 64 -3.23 5.19 -16.16
CA TYR A 64 -3.26 6.65 -16.07
C TYR A 64 -4.68 7.20 -16.26
N LEU A 65 -5.37 6.77 -17.32
CA LEU A 65 -6.73 7.22 -17.63
C LEU A 65 -7.73 6.81 -16.56
N ASN A 66 -7.63 5.58 -16.03
CA ASN A 66 -8.51 5.10 -14.96
C ASN A 66 -8.31 5.89 -13.66
N ILE A 67 -7.07 6.11 -13.24
CA ILE A 67 -6.81 6.92 -12.04
C ILE A 67 -7.25 8.36 -12.27
N ARG A 68 -7.09 8.89 -13.48
CA ARG A 68 -7.55 10.24 -13.81
C ARG A 68 -9.06 10.36 -13.74
N SER A 69 -9.81 9.37 -14.23
CA SER A 69 -11.27 9.35 -14.09
C SER A 69 -11.68 9.28 -12.63
N VAL A 70 -11.05 8.40 -11.82
CA VAL A 70 -11.35 8.31 -10.37
C VAL A 70 -11.11 9.65 -9.66
N VAL A 71 -9.98 10.32 -9.94
CA VAL A 71 -9.69 11.64 -9.35
C VAL A 71 -10.71 12.68 -9.80
N ARG A 72 -11.07 12.69 -11.10
CA ARG A 72 -11.99 13.68 -11.66
C ARG A 72 -13.43 13.47 -11.18
N ASP A 73 -13.86 12.24 -10.99
CA ASP A 73 -15.20 11.90 -10.50
C ASP A 73 -15.36 12.28 -9.02
N ASN A 74 -14.28 12.21 -8.22
CA ASN A 74 -14.34 12.48 -6.78
C ASN A 74 -13.98 13.94 -6.41
N LEU A 75 -13.00 14.58 -7.07
CA LEU A 75 -12.58 15.97 -6.76
C LEU A 75 -13.08 17.02 -7.76
N GLY A 76 -13.57 16.61 -8.94
CA GLY A 76 -13.90 17.52 -10.03
C GLY A 76 -12.68 18.21 -10.67
N ALA A 77 -12.92 19.28 -11.42
CA ALA A 77 -11.91 20.06 -12.14
C ALA A 77 -10.74 20.61 -11.28
N PRO A 78 -10.93 21.11 -10.04
CA PRO A 78 -9.80 21.57 -9.21
C PRO A 78 -8.91 20.42 -8.72
N GLY A 79 -9.38 19.17 -8.83
CA GLY A 79 -8.66 17.99 -8.40
C GLY A 79 -7.48 17.57 -9.26
N GLU A 80 -7.37 18.07 -10.50
CA GLU A 80 -6.28 17.70 -11.40
C GLU A 80 -4.90 18.07 -10.84
N LYS A 81 -4.81 19.06 -9.93
CA LYS A 81 -3.55 19.39 -9.24
C LYS A 81 -3.01 18.24 -8.37
N TYR A 82 -3.91 17.43 -7.80
CA TYR A 82 -3.56 16.34 -6.89
C TYR A 82 -3.41 14.99 -7.59
N PHE A 83 -3.76 14.93 -8.89
CA PHE A 83 -3.65 13.72 -9.68
C PHE A 83 -2.23 13.08 -9.66
N PRO A 84 -1.10 13.82 -9.79
CA PRO A 84 0.23 13.21 -9.75
C PRO A 84 0.53 12.51 -8.41
N LEU A 85 0.01 13.04 -7.29
CA LEU A 85 0.16 12.43 -5.98
C LEU A 85 -0.60 11.10 -5.93
N VAL A 86 -1.86 11.07 -6.36
CA VAL A 86 -2.68 9.85 -6.36
C VAL A 86 -2.09 8.77 -7.27
N LEU A 87 -1.64 9.16 -8.47
CA LEU A 87 -0.99 8.25 -9.42
C LEU A 87 0.32 7.66 -8.87
N SER A 88 1.18 8.48 -8.28
CA SER A 88 2.45 8.00 -7.70
C SER A 88 2.21 7.06 -6.51
N LEU A 89 1.22 7.35 -5.65
CA LEU A 89 0.84 6.44 -4.56
C LEU A 89 0.33 5.10 -5.08
N PHE A 90 -0.54 5.09 -6.08
CA PHE A 90 -1.04 3.86 -6.68
C PHE A 90 0.10 3.02 -7.26
N LEU A 91 0.97 3.63 -8.08
CA LEU A 91 2.08 2.92 -8.71
C LEU A 91 3.09 2.42 -7.69
N TYR A 92 3.38 3.21 -6.65
CA TYR A 92 4.33 2.84 -5.60
C TYR A 92 3.85 1.66 -4.77
N ILE A 93 2.63 1.73 -4.23
CA ILE A 93 2.06 0.66 -3.42
C ILE A 93 1.82 -0.59 -4.27
N GLY A 94 1.30 -0.41 -5.49
CA GLY A 94 1.09 -1.51 -6.43
C GLY A 94 2.40 -2.25 -6.76
N MET A 95 3.47 -1.52 -7.07
CA MET A 95 4.76 -2.13 -7.39
C MET A 95 5.39 -2.82 -6.19
N LEU A 96 5.34 -2.23 -5.00
CA LEU A 96 5.86 -2.87 -3.79
C LEU A 96 5.13 -4.17 -3.47
N ASN A 97 3.81 -4.20 -3.63
CA ASN A 97 3.02 -5.40 -3.37
C ASN A 97 3.24 -6.49 -4.42
N ILE A 98 3.29 -6.12 -5.71
CA ILE A 98 3.53 -7.08 -6.81
C ILE A 98 4.95 -7.64 -6.74
N LEU A 99 5.96 -6.79 -6.51
CA LEU A 99 7.33 -7.24 -6.30
C LEU A 99 7.43 -8.15 -5.07
N GLY A 100 6.62 -7.89 -4.05
CA GLY A 100 6.58 -8.70 -2.86
C GLY A 100 6.03 -10.11 -3.05
N LEU A 101 5.18 -10.33 -4.05
CA LEU A 101 4.60 -11.66 -4.32
C LEU A 101 5.63 -12.65 -4.88
N PHE A 102 6.75 -12.19 -5.44
CA PHE A 102 7.73 -13.08 -6.03
C PHE A 102 8.47 -13.91 -4.98
N PRO A 103 8.67 -15.22 -5.23
CA PRO A 103 9.38 -16.08 -4.30
C PRO A 103 10.84 -15.60 -4.16
N TYR A 104 11.36 -15.70 -2.94
CA TYR A 104 12.72 -15.28 -2.55
C TYR A 104 12.98 -13.76 -2.55
N ILE A 105 11.97 -12.93 -2.81
CA ILE A 105 12.10 -11.48 -2.73
C ILE A 105 11.75 -11.00 -1.32
N PHE A 106 12.61 -10.17 -0.73
CA PHE A 106 12.33 -9.53 0.55
C PHE A 106 11.26 -8.44 0.38
N THR A 107 10.18 -8.53 1.15
CA THR A 107 9.02 -7.64 1.04
C THR A 107 9.01 -6.57 2.13
N PRO A 108 9.37 -5.31 1.84
CA PRO A 108 9.37 -4.26 2.85
C PRO A 108 7.95 -3.97 3.41
N THR A 109 6.92 -4.27 2.63
CA THR A 109 5.50 -4.07 2.98
C THR A 109 4.96 -5.06 4.02
N VAL A 110 5.69 -6.13 4.35
CA VAL A 110 5.31 -7.01 5.47
C VAL A 110 5.53 -6.33 6.83
N HIS A 111 6.52 -5.43 6.93
CA HIS A 111 6.71 -4.70 8.16
C HIS A 111 5.60 -3.66 8.32
N ILE A 112 4.73 -3.91 9.30
CA ILE A 112 3.62 -3.03 9.67
C ILE A 112 4.11 -1.58 9.85
N VAL A 113 5.30 -1.37 10.41
CA VAL A 113 5.89 -0.04 10.60
C VAL A 113 5.96 0.76 9.29
N ILE A 114 6.32 0.13 8.18
CA ILE A 114 6.47 0.79 6.88
C ILE A 114 5.10 1.13 6.28
N THR A 115 4.18 0.17 6.24
CA THR A 115 2.85 0.37 5.62
C THR A 115 1.97 1.29 6.45
N PHE A 116 2.02 1.15 7.77
CA PHE A 116 1.33 2.01 8.71
C PHE A 116 1.91 3.42 8.72
N GLY A 117 3.24 3.55 8.69
CA GLY A 117 3.93 4.84 8.58
C GLY A 117 3.54 5.60 7.30
N LEU A 118 3.45 4.89 6.17
CA LEU A 118 3.00 5.47 4.90
C LEU A 118 1.53 5.94 4.98
N SER A 119 0.63 5.11 5.52
CA SER A 119 -0.79 5.48 5.69
C SER A 119 -0.96 6.70 6.60
N LEU A 120 -0.27 6.71 7.75
CA LEU A 120 -0.31 7.83 8.69
C LEU A 120 0.28 9.12 8.10
N SER A 121 1.40 9.03 7.37
CA SER A 121 2.02 10.20 6.74
C SER A 121 1.05 10.88 5.76
N ILE A 122 0.29 10.09 5.00
CA ILE A 122 -0.68 10.61 4.04
C ILE A 122 -1.88 11.22 4.77
N LEU A 123 -2.39 10.58 5.83
CA LEU A 123 -3.45 11.16 6.65
C LEU A 123 -3.02 12.50 7.26
N ILE A 124 -1.82 12.58 7.84
CA ILE A 124 -1.28 13.82 8.39
C ILE A 124 -1.15 14.87 7.29
N GLY A 125 -0.66 14.49 6.11
CA GLY A 125 -0.57 15.38 4.95
C GLY A 125 -1.91 15.96 4.52
N VAL A 126 -2.97 15.12 4.45
CA VAL A 126 -4.31 15.57 4.10
C VAL A 126 -4.90 16.48 5.19
N ILE A 127 -4.75 16.13 6.47
CA ILE A 127 -5.20 16.98 7.59
C ILE A 127 -4.50 18.35 7.55
N LEU A 128 -3.18 18.37 7.34
CA LEU A 128 -2.42 19.62 7.22
C LEU A 128 -2.90 20.47 6.04
N LEU A 129 -3.14 19.86 4.88
CA LEU A 129 -3.70 20.56 3.72
C LEU A 129 -5.08 21.16 4.02
N GLY A 130 -5.95 20.41 4.72
CA GLY A 130 -7.26 20.87 5.16
C GLY A 130 -7.18 22.06 6.13
N ILE A 131 -6.28 22.00 7.12
CA ILE A 131 -6.04 23.08 8.08
C ILE A 131 -5.48 24.33 7.37
N ILE A 132 -4.55 24.17 6.43
CA ILE A 132 -3.99 25.32 5.68
C ILE A 132 -5.07 26.01 4.85
N LYS A 133 -5.95 25.24 4.21
CA LYS A 133 -6.96 25.76 3.28
C LYS A 133 -8.16 26.39 4.00
N PHE A 134 -8.65 25.77 5.07
CA PHE A 134 -9.88 26.18 5.76
C PHE A 134 -9.67 26.72 7.19
N LYS A 135 -8.45 26.65 7.73
CA LYS A 135 -8.09 27.14 9.08
C LYS A 135 -9.06 26.61 10.14
N TRP A 136 -9.78 27.51 10.80
CA TRP A 136 -10.74 27.18 11.87
C TRP A 136 -12.02 26.52 11.36
N ASN A 137 -12.38 26.69 10.08
CA ASN A 137 -13.54 26.01 9.49
C ASN A 137 -13.27 24.54 9.18
N PHE A 138 -12.03 24.06 9.26
CA PHE A 138 -11.71 22.63 9.09
C PHE A 138 -12.43 21.76 10.14
N LEU A 139 -12.65 22.28 11.36
CA LEU A 139 -13.41 21.56 12.38
C LEU A 139 -14.90 21.38 12.03
N SER A 140 -15.42 22.14 11.05
CA SER A 140 -16.79 21.96 10.54
C SER A 140 -16.97 20.62 9.81
N ILE A 141 -15.89 20.03 9.26
CA ILE A 141 -15.95 18.70 8.63
C ILE A 141 -16.39 17.62 9.64
N PHE A 142 -16.06 17.78 10.92
CA PHE A 142 -16.46 16.83 11.96
C PHE A 142 -17.89 17.02 12.46
N MET A 143 -18.57 18.10 12.06
CA MET A 143 -19.96 18.38 12.42
C MET A 143 -20.86 18.21 11.19
N PRO A 144 -21.60 17.10 11.07
CA PRO A 144 -22.51 16.94 9.93
C PRO A 144 -23.62 18.00 9.99
N GLY A 145 -23.90 18.59 8.82
CA GLY A 145 -24.86 19.67 8.67
C GLY A 145 -26.25 19.30 9.19
N GLY A 146 -26.82 20.14 10.07
CA GLY A 146 -28.18 20.00 10.56
C GLY A 146 -28.37 19.21 11.87
N ALA A 147 -27.30 18.73 12.50
CA ALA A 147 -27.40 18.07 13.80
C ALA A 147 -27.72 19.08 14.94
N PRO A 148 -28.66 18.77 15.87
CA PRO A 148 -28.87 19.58 17.07
C PRO A 148 -27.57 19.71 17.88
N LEU A 149 -27.35 20.87 18.51
CA LEU A 149 -26.10 21.17 19.23
C LEU A 149 -25.77 20.14 20.33
N ALA A 150 -26.78 19.50 20.92
CA ALA A 150 -26.62 18.42 21.89
C ALA A 150 -26.09 17.11 21.27
N LEU A 151 -26.49 16.79 20.03
CA LEU A 151 -25.99 15.62 19.29
C LEU A 151 -24.58 15.87 18.73
N ALA A 152 -24.28 17.12 18.35
CA ALA A 152 -22.98 17.49 17.80
C ALA A 152 -21.81 17.16 18.75
N PHE A 153 -22.01 17.28 20.07
CA PHE A 153 -20.99 16.94 21.07
C PHE A 153 -20.59 15.46 21.06
N ILE A 154 -21.53 14.56 20.75
CA ILE A 154 -21.27 13.10 20.66
C ILE A 154 -20.75 12.73 19.26
N LEU A 155 -21.25 13.40 18.23
CA LEU A 155 -20.97 13.06 16.83
C LEU A 155 -19.56 13.44 16.39
N VAL A 156 -19.03 14.56 16.88
CA VAL A 156 -17.66 15.02 16.55
C VAL A 156 -16.58 14.01 16.99
N PRO A 157 -16.55 13.50 18.24
CA PRO A 157 -15.63 12.43 18.63
C PRO A 157 -15.78 11.14 17.82
N ILE A 158 -17.00 10.77 17.45
CA ILE A 158 -17.25 9.54 16.67
C ILE A 158 -16.74 9.71 15.24
N GLU A 159 -16.99 10.85 14.61
CA GLU A 159 -16.55 11.13 13.24
C GLU A 159 -15.02 11.25 13.15
N THR A 160 -14.38 11.93 14.13
CA THR A 160 -12.91 11.99 14.23
C THR A 160 -12.30 10.60 14.40
N LEU A 161 -12.90 9.75 15.25
CA LEU A 161 -12.45 8.36 15.44
C LEU A 161 -12.68 7.51 14.18
N SER A 162 -13.81 7.68 13.49
CA SER A 162 -14.13 7.02 12.21
C SER A 162 -13.11 7.38 11.13
N TYR A 163 -12.78 8.67 11.02
CA TYR A 163 -11.81 9.19 10.06
C TYR A 163 -10.42 8.60 10.30
N LEU A 164 -9.96 8.62 11.55
CA LEU A 164 -8.67 8.04 11.95
C LEU A 164 -8.66 6.51 11.74
N SER A 165 -9.68 5.81 12.23
CA SER A 165 -9.82 4.35 12.11
C SER A 165 -9.76 3.89 10.65
N ARG A 166 -10.40 4.62 9.73
CA ARG A 166 -10.38 4.30 8.30
C ARG A 166 -8.96 4.32 7.72
N ALA A 167 -8.13 5.30 8.05
CA ALA A 167 -6.73 5.36 7.61
C ALA A 167 -5.83 4.31 8.30
N LEU A 168 -6.03 4.06 9.59
CA LEU A 168 -5.31 3.00 10.30
C LEU A 168 -5.64 1.61 9.71
N SER A 169 -6.92 1.37 9.43
CA SER A 169 -7.41 0.10 8.88
C SER A 169 -6.81 -0.22 7.52
N LEU A 170 -6.54 0.81 6.70
CA LEU A 170 -5.97 0.66 5.36
C LEU A 170 -4.52 0.17 5.40
N GLY A 171 -3.67 0.80 6.23
CA GLY A 171 -2.28 0.37 6.41
C GLY A 171 -2.17 -1.02 7.04
N LEU A 172 -3.04 -1.30 8.02
CA LEU A 172 -3.14 -2.62 8.65
C LEU A 172 -3.55 -3.69 7.62
N ARG A 173 -4.50 -3.39 6.74
CA ARG A 173 -4.97 -4.32 5.70
C ARG A 173 -3.86 -4.70 4.73
N LEU A 174 -3.03 -3.73 4.34
CA LEU A 174 -1.88 -3.98 3.46
C LEU A 174 -0.89 -4.95 4.10
N ALA A 175 -0.47 -4.66 5.34
CA ALA A 175 0.49 -5.51 6.04
C ALA A 175 -0.08 -6.89 6.39
N ALA A 176 -1.32 -6.95 6.89
CA ALA A 176 -1.96 -8.21 7.28
C ALA A 176 -2.12 -9.17 6.10
N ASN A 177 -2.50 -8.66 4.92
CA ASN A 177 -2.68 -9.52 3.74
C ASN A 177 -1.35 -10.11 3.27
N LEU A 178 -0.28 -9.31 3.25
CA LEU A 178 1.05 -9.78 2.86
C LEU A 178 1.66 -10.70 3.94
N THR A 179 1.58 -10.34 5.22
CA THR A 179 2.14 -11.17 6.31
C THR A 179 1.44 -12.53 6.39
N ALA A 180 0.11 -12.55 6.35
CA ALA A 180 -0.68 -13.77 6.40
C ALA A 180 -0.44 -14.63 5.16
N GLY A 181 -0.36 -14.00 3.98
CA GLY A 181 -0.08 -14.68 2.73
C GLY A 181 1.25 -15.42 2.70
N HIS A 182 2.35 -14.70 2.99
CA HIS A 182 3.68 -15.30 3.09
C HIS A 182 3.78 -16.38 4.18
N LEU A 183 3.10 -16.21 5.33
CA LEU A 183 3.05 -17.24 6.37
C LEU A 183 2.30 -18.49 5.88
N LEU A 184 1.15 -18.30 5.22
CA LEU A 184 0.33 -19.37 4.66
C LEU A 184 1.10 -20.16 3.61
N PHE A 185 1.80 -19.47 2.70
CA PHE A 185 2.72 -20.08 1.74
C PHE A 185 3.79 -20.91 2.42
N ALA A 186 4.44 -20.37 3.45
CA ALA A 186 5.52 -21.06 4.12
C ALA A 186 5.02 -22.34 4.82
N ILE A 187 3.87 -22.30 5.49
CA ILE A 187 3.26 -23.47 6.15
C ILE A 187 2.86 -24.54 5.12
N ILE A 188 2.18 -24.16 4.04
CA ILE A 188 1.72 -25.12 3.02
C ILE A 188 2.92 -25.70 2.25
N SER A 189 3.97 -24.91 1.98
CA SER A 189 5.18 -25.40 1.35
C SER A 189 5.91 -26.43 2.22
N GLY A 190 5.98 -26.21 3.55
CA GLY A 190 6.53 -27.18 4.50
C GLY A 190 5.73 -28.48 4.54
N PHE A 191 4.39 -28.39 4.53
CA PHE A 191 3.52 -29.57 4.43
C PHE A 191 3.71 -30.31 3.11
N THR A 192 3.80 -29.58 1.99
CA THR A 192 4.03 -30.16 0.66
C THR A 192 5.37 -30.90 0.61
N PHE A 193 6.42 -30.29 1.15
CA PHE A 193 7.76 -30.88 1.19
C PHE A 193 7.80 -32.17 2.01
N THR A 194 7.19 -32.17 3.20
CA THR A 194 7.14 -33.37 4.07
C THR A 194 6.32 -34.50 3.44
N MET A 195 5.20 -34.20 2.77
CA MET A 195 4.42 -35.19 2.02
C MET A 195 5.21 -35.80 0.86
N LEU A 196 5.96 -34.96 0.11
CA LEU A 196 6.79 -35.40 -1.00
C LEU A 196 7.95 -36.29 -0.53
N ALA A 197 8.61 -35.90 0.57
CA ALA A 197 9.71 -36.65 1.16
C ALA A 197 9.27 -38.04 1.66
N ASN A 198 8.00 -38.18 2.10
CA ASN A 198 7.41 -39.44 2.53
C ASN A 198 6.87 -40.30 1.36
N GLY A 199 7.09 -39.89 0.10
CA GLY A 199 6.68 -40.66 -1.08
C GLY A 199 5.18 -40.56 -1.44
N LEU A 200 4.43 -39.67 -0.80
CA LEU A 200 2.98 -39.47 -1.02
C LEU A 200 2.73 -38.51 -2.20
N PHE A 201 3.25 -38.83 -3.39
CA PHE A 201 3.21 -37.94 -4.55
C PHE A 201 1.80 -37.50 -4.95
N VAL A 202 0.83 -38.42 -4.99
CA VAL A 202 -0.55 -38.11 -5.40
C VAL A 202 -1.24 -37.15 -4.41
N LEU A 203 -1.00 -37.31 -3.11
CA LEU A 203 -1.57 -36.45 -2.09
C LEU A 203 -0.91 -35.07 -2.06
N SER A 204 0.37 -34.98 -2.44
CA SER A 204 1.11 -33.71 -2.52
C SER A 204 0.60 -32.75 -3.60
N LEU A 205 -0.15 -33.24 -4.60
CA LEU A 205 -0.79 -32.41 -5.63
C LEU A 205 -1.83 -31.45 -5.05
N PHE A 206 -2.52 -31.84 -3.99
CA PHE A 206 -3.57 -31.01 -3.38
C PHE A 206 -2.99 -29.73 -2.74
N PRO A 207 -2.00 -29.79 -1.81
CA PRO A 207 -1.32 -28.60 -1.29
C PRO A 207 -0.70 -27.72 -2.38
N MET A 208 -0.19 -28.32 -3.46
CA MET A 208 0.42 -27.57 -4.57
C MET A 208 -0.63 -26.78 -5.37
N LEU A 209 -1.82 -27.35 -5.60
CA LEU A 209 -2.95 -26.64 -6.20
C LEU A 209 -3.45 -25.50 -5.32
N VAL A 210 -3.50 -25.71 -4.00
CA VAL A 210 -3.88 -24.66 -3.05
C VAL A 210 -2.89 -23.50 -3.09
N MET A 211 -1.58 -23.78 -3.12
CA MET A 211 -0.55 -22.74 -3.29
C MET A 211 -0.74 -21.93 -4.58
N LEU A 212 -1.04 -22.60 -5.71
CA LEU A 212 -1.32 -21.90 -6.96
C LEU A 212 -2.54 -20.97 -6.82
N PHE A 213 -3.63 -21.44 -6.21
CA PHE A 213 -4.82 -20.61 -6.01
C PHE A 213 -4.54 -19.40 -5.10
N ILE A 214 -3.76 -19.59 -4.03
CA ILE A 214 -3.38 -18.50 -3.12
C ILE A 214 -2.53 -17.45 -3.86
N THR A 215 -1.59 -17.84 -4.75
CA THR A 215 -0.79 -16.85 -5.49
C THR A 215 -1.66 -15.93 -6.35
N ILE A 216 -2.67 -16.51 -7.01
CA ILE A 216 -3.60 -15.76 -7.87
C ILE A 216 -4.46 -14.82 -7.01
N LEU A 217 -4.95 -15.31 -5.87
CA LEU A 217 -5.73 -14.52 -4.93
C LEU A 217 -4.92 -13.33 -4.40
N GLU A 218 -3.67 -13.57 -3.97
CA GLU A 218 -2.79 -12.53 -3.44
C GLU A 218 -2.44 -11.48 -4.51
N MET A 219 -2.21 -11.90 -5.76
CA MET A 219 -1.99 -10.98 -6.87
C MET A 219 -3.20 -10.06 -7.09
N ALA A 220 -4.41 -10.62 -7.06
CA ALA A 220 -5.64 -9.82 -7.19
C ALA A 220 -5.81 -8.85 -6.01
N VAL A 221 -5.60 -9.33 -4.78
CA VAL A 221 -5.70 -8.52 -3.57
C VAL A 221 -4.65 -7.39 -3.56
N ALA A 222 -3.43 -7.64 -4.03
CA ALA A 222 -2.37 -6.64 -4.11
C ALA A 222 -2.76 -5.42 -4.97
N ILE A 223 -3.36 -5.67 -6.14
CA ILE A 223 -3.82 -4.61 -7.06
C ILE A 223 -5.04 -3.87 -6.48
N ILE A 224 -6.02 -4.62 -5.95
CA ILE A 224 -7.22 -4.03 -5.34
C ILE A 224 -6.84 -3.16 -4.13
N GLN A 225 -5.87 -3.57 -3.32
CA GLN A 225 -5.39 -2.76 -2.20
C GLN A 225 -4.79 -1.43 -2.64
N ALA A 226 -3.92 -1.44 -3.65
CA ALA A 226 -3.35 -0.21 -4.19
C ALA A 226 -4.45 0.73 -4.74
N TYR A 227 -5.46 0.17 -5.41
CA TYR A 227 -6.61 0.92 -5.90
C TYR A 227 -7.43 1.54 -4.76
N VAL A 228 -7.86 0.74 -3.78
CA VAL A 228 -8.64 1.22 -2.62
C VAL A 228 -7.86 2.29 -1.85
N PHE A 229 -6.54 2.14 -1.75
CA PHE A 229 -5.68 3.14 -1.11
C PHE A 229 -5.72 4.49 -1.83
N SER A 230 -5.55 4.47 -3.15
CA SER A 230 -5.60 5.69 -3.99
C SER A 230 -6.98 6.35 -3.99
N LEU A 231 -8.05 5.54 -3.99
CA LEU A 231 -9.43 6.01 -3.96
C LEU A 231 -9.78 6.64 -2.61
N LEU A 232 -9.42 6.03 -1.47
CA LEU A 232 -9.62 6.65 -0.16
C LEU A 232 -8.86 7.96 -0.03
N THR A 233 -7.61 8.00 -0.49
CA THR A 233 -6.81 9.23 -0.51
C THR A 233 -7.54 10.32 -1.29
N THR A 234 -8.10 9.97 -2.44
CA THR A 234 -8.89 10.90 -3.27
C THR A 234 -10.14 11.39 -2.53
N ILE A 235 -10.92 10.52 -1.89
CA ILE A 235 -12.09 10.91 -1.09
C ILE A 235 -11.68 11.90 0.02
N TYR A 236 -10.60 11.59 0.74
CA TYR A 236 -10.10 12.48 1.79
C TYR A 236 -9.66 13.83 1.27
N LEU A 237 -9.02 13.88 0.09
CA LEU A 237 -8.71 15.16 -0.53
C LEU A 237 -9.98 15.93 -0.92
N SER A 238 -11.04 15.25 -1.38
CA SER A 238 -12.32 15.89 -1.71
C SER A 238 -12.92 16.62 -0.51
N ASP A 239 -12.95 15.94 0.65
CA ASP A 239 -13.43 16.51 1.92
C ASP A 239 -12.64 17.77 2.33
N THR A 240 -11.35 17.87 1.93
CA THR A 240 -10.53 19.07 2.16
C THR A 240 -10.61 20.14 1.09
N ILE A 241 -11.33 19.90 -0.02
CA ILE A 241 -11.46 20.85 -1.13
C ILE A 241 -12.83 21.50 -1.14
N VAL A 242 -13.88 20.74 -0.83
CA VAL A 242 -15.25 21.21 -0.69
C VAL A 242 -15.65 21.04 0.77
N LEU A 243 -15.79 22.15 1.49
CA LEU A 243 -16.42 22.13 2.81
C LEU A 243 -17.90 21.77 2.61
N HIS A 244 -18.31 20.62 3.14
CA HIS A 244 -19.73 20.29 3.32
C HIS A 244 -20.33 21.09 4.48
#